data_AF-A0A4P6JHJ5-F1
#
_entry.id   AF-A0A4P6JHJ5-F1
#
_cell.length_a   1.000
_cell.length_b   1.000
_cell.length_c   1.000
_cell.angle_alpha   90.00
_cell.angle_beta   90.00
_cell.angle_gamma   90.00
#
_symmetry.space_group_name_H-M   'P 1'
#
loop_
_entity.id
_entity.type
_entity.pdbx_description
1 polymer ?
#
loop_
_entity_poly.entity_id
_entity_poly.type
_entity_poly.pdbx_seq_one_letter_code
_entity_poly.pdbx_strand_id
1 'polypeptide(L)'
;MPTARPVMMSGMQWTGALIAGMEGTIKVALMHWWTTQGACATKLREKEETLLRTCVRKWGNLPFHVFDWGYASGPWLQLLQALRVKFVIH
;
A
#
# COMPACT_ATOMS: atom_id res chain seq x y z
N MET A 1 21.04 -11.53 -26.48
CA MET A 1 20.36 -10.76 -25.41
C MET A 1 19.66 -11.77 -24.51
N PRO A 2 20.01 -11.94 -23.23
CA PRO A 2 19.23 -12.85 -22.41
C PRO A 2 17.89 -12.18 -22.09
N THR A 3 16.81 -12.71 -22.63
CA THR A 3 15.45 -12.52 -22.11
C THR A 3 15.42 -13.13 -20.71
N ALA A 4 15.68 -12.31 -19.69
CA ALA A 4 15.53 -12.73 -18.31
C ALA A 4 14.05 -13.07 -18.08
N ARG A 5 13.73 -14.36 -17.87
CA ARG A 5 12.40 -14.75 -17.43
C ARG A 5 12.10 -14.01 -16.13
N PRO A 6 10.88 -13.45 -15.94
CA PRO A 6 10.49 -12.89 -14.66
C PRO A 6 10.72 -13.94 -13.57
N VAL A 7 11.51 -13.60 -12.56
CA VAL A 7 11.66 -14.45 -11.38
C VAL A 7 10.35 -14.34 -10.61
N MET A 8 9.42 -15.26 -10.87
CA MET A 8 8.22 -15.41 -10.07
C MET A 8 8.60 -16.16 -8.79
N MET A 9 8.74 -15.42 -7.68
CA MET A 9 8.79 -16.03 -6.35
C MET A 9 7.38 -16.52 -6.00
N SER A 10 7.11 -17.80 -6.23
CA SER A 10 5.84 -18.40 -5.83
C SER A 10 5.69 -18.31 -4.30
N GLY A 11 4.67 -17.60 -3.83
CA GLY A 11 4.28 -17.57 -2.43
C GLY A 11 4.67 -16.32 -1.64
N MET A 12 5.52 -15.42 -2.17
CA MET A 12 5.84 -14.15 -1.51
C MET A 12 5.32 -12.97 -2.32
N GLN A 13 4.64 -12.05 -1.64
CA GLN A 13 4.09 -10.82 -2.18
C GLN A 13 4.71 -9.62 -1.46
N TRP A 14 4.58 -8.44 -2.06
CA TRP A 14 4.96 -7.20 -1.43
C TRP A 14 3.88 -6.14 -1.59
N THR A 15 3.81 -5.25 -0.61
CA THR A 15 2.96 -4.05 -0.65
C THR A 15 3.77 -2.90 -0.07
N GLY A 16 3.75 -1.75 -0.73
CA GLY A 16 4.50 -0.57 -0.29
C GLY A 16 3.69 0.71 -0.40
N ALA A 17 4.10 1.74 0.35
CA ALA A 17 3.71 3.11 0.07
C ALA A 17 4.92 3.91 -0.39
N LEU A 18 4.71 4.69 -1.43
CA LEU A 18 5.63 5.69 -1.89
C LEU A 18 5.21 7.05 -1.32
N ILE A 19 6.19 7.90 -1.04
CA ILE A 19 5.97 9.29 -0.69
C ILE A 19 6.64 10.18 -1.74
N ALA A 20 5.89 11.15 -2.21
CA ALA A 20 6.30 12.12 -3.21
C ALA A 20 5.96 13.53 -2.72
N GLY A 21 6.84 14.49 -3.00
CA GLY A 21 6.49 15.90 -2.98
C GLY A 21 6.05 16.37 -4.36
N MET A 22 5.63 17.63 -4.47
CA MET A 22 5.41 18.28 -5.77
C MET A 22 6.70 18.31 -6.61
N GLU A 23 7.85 18.35 -5.93
CA GLU A 23 9.18 18.30 -6.51
C GLU A 23 10.06 17.30 -5.75
N GLY A 24 11.14 16.85 -6.39
CA GLY A 24 12.14 15.95 -5.80
C GLY A 24 11.89 14.45 -6.05
N THR A 25 12.77 13.62 -5.49
CA THR A 25 12.76 12.18 -5.72
C THR A 25 11.69 11.47 -4.89
N ILE A 26 10.91 10.60 -5.54
CA ILE A 26 9.97 9.69 -4.89
C ILE A 26 10.74 8.70 -4.01
N LYS A 27 10.28 8.49 -2.77
CA LYS A 27 10.91 7.55 -1.82
C LYS A 27 9.94 6.44 -1.42
N VAL A 28 10.48 5.26 -1.13
CA VAL A 28 9.73 4.19 -0.47
C VAL A 28 9.58 4.54 1.00
N ALA A 29 8.36 4.84 1.43
CA ALA A 29 8.06 5.23 2.80
C ALA A 29 7.90 4.00 3.71
N LEU A 30 7.24 2.96 3.19
CA LEU A 30 7.00 1.68 3.86
C LEU A 30 6.97 0.57 2.80
N MET A 31 7.45 -0.62 3.17
CA MET A 31 7.41 -1.82 2.35
C MET A 31 7.22 -3.03 3.26
N HIS A 32 6.23 -3.87 2.97
CA HIS A 32 5.99 -5.13 3.65
C HIS A 32 6.08 -6.28 2.67
N TRP A 33 6.80 -7.32 3.05
CA TRP A 33 6.75 -8.62 2.41
C TRP A 33 5.77 -9.51 3.17
N TRP A 34 4.95 -10.27 2.45
CA TRP A 34 3.91 -11.10 3.05
C TRP A 34 3.55 -12.28 2.15
N THR A 35 2.78 -13.24 2.65
CA THR A 35 2.43 -14.47 1.93
C THR A 35 0.94 -14.77 2.06
N THR A 36 0.38 -15.48 1.07
CA THR A 36 -0.97 -16.05 1.16
C THR A 36 -0.99 -17.49 1.65
N GLN A 37 0.16 -18.05 2.05
CA GLN A 37 0.35 -19.47 2.33
C GLN A 37 0.93 -19.74 3.72
N GLY A 38 0.60 -20.89 4.29
CA GLY A 38 1.14 -21.38 5.55
C GLY A 38 0.68 -20.58 6.77
N ALA A 39 1.41 -20.72 7.88
CA ALA A 39 1.05 -20.11 9.17
C ALA A 39 1.10 -18.56 9.17
N CYS A 40 1.80 -17.97 8.20
CA CYS A 40 1.94 -16.51 8.05
C CYS A 40 0.99 -15.94 6.98
N ALA A 41 0.02 -16.74 6.52
CA ALA A 41 -0.94 -16.32 5.50
C ALA A 41 -1.74 -15.09 5.95
N THR A 42 -1.88 -14.14 5.03
CA THR A 42 -2.63 -12.89 5.22
C THR A 42 -3.21 -12.47 3.88
N LYS A 43 -4.07 -11.45 3.90
CA LYS A 43 -4.72 -10.91 2.71
C LYS A 43 -4.13 -9.57 2.35
N LEU A 44 -4.11 -9.26 1.04
CA LEU A 44 -3.64 -7.98 0.51
C LEU A 44 -4.22 -6.79 1.28
N ARG A 45 -5.56 -6.78 1.43
CA ARG A 45 -6.28 -5.67 2.06
C ARG A 45 -5.92 -5.46 3.55
N GLU A 46 -5.59 -6.53 4.28
CA GLU A 46 -5.13 -6.45 5.68
C GLU A 46 -3.73 -5.79 5.76
N LYS A 47 -2.86 -6.10 4.80
CA LYS A 47 -1.51 -5.52 4.72
C LYS A 47 -1.55 -4.06 4.28
N GLU A 48 -2.40 -3.71 3.32
CA GLU A 48 -2.64 -2.34 2.89
C GLU A 48 -3.20 -1.50 4.05
N GLU A 49 -4.18 -2.02 4.80
CA GLU A 49 -4.73 -1.33 5.97
C GLU A 49 -3.66 -1.11 7.05
N THR A 50 -2.86 -2.15 7.35
CA THR A 50 -1.74 -2.04 8.31
C THR A 50 -0.75 -0.95 7.89
N LEU A 51 -0.46 -0.88 6.59
CA LEU A 51 0.45 0.11 6.02
C LEU A 51 -0.16 1.52 6.13
N LEU A 52 -1.43 1.69 5.75
CA LEU A 52 -2.15 2.96 5.85
C LEU A 52 -2.20 3.46 7.31
N ARG A 53 -2.56 2.60 8.27
CA ARG A 53 -2.56 2.95 9.69
C ARG A 53 -1.17 3.36 10.19
N THR A 54 -0.12 2.73 9.66
CA THR A 54 1.26 3.11 9.97
C THR A 54 1.59 4.49 9.39
N CYS A 55 1.14 4.81 8.18
CA CYS A 55 1.28 6.15 7.61
C CYS A 55 0.56 7.20 8.46
N VAL A 56 -0.70 6.96 8.83
CA VAL A 56 -1.50 7.88 9.65
C VAL A 56 -0.85 8.09 11.02
N ARG A 57 -0.32 7.04 11.65
CA ARG A 57 0.39 7.18 12.93
C ARG A 57 1.68 7.99 12.80
N LYS A 58 2.42 7.85 11.69
CA LYS A 58 3.70 8.55 11.48
C LYS A 58 3.55 10.00 11.03
N TRP A 59 2.57 10.29 10.18
CA TRP A 59 2.44 11.60 9.50
C TRP A 59 1.11 12.31 9.75
N GLY A 60 0.15 11.67 10.42
CA GLY A 60 -1.18 12.23 10.65
C GLY A 60 -1.88 12.59 9.35
N ASN A 61 -2.40 13.82 9.30
CA ASN A 61 -3.16 14.37 8.16
C ASN A 61 -2.31 15.23 7.21
N LEU A 62 -0.98 15.13 7.31
CA LEU A 62 -0.06 15.82 6.42
C LEU A 62 -0.14 15.30 4.96
N PRO A 63 -0.04 13.99 4.69
CA PRO A 63 -0.06 13.48 3.32
C PRO A 63 -1.47 13.49 2.72
N PHE A 64 -1.52 13.64 1.40
CA PHE A 64 -2.70 13.32 0.59
C PHE A 64 -2.50 11.91 0.03
N HIS A 65 -3.36 10.98 0.39
CA HIS A 65 -3.24 9.59 -0.05
C HIS A 65 -3.80 9.42 -1.47
N VAL A 66 -3.04 8.82 -2.36
CA VAL A 66 -3.44 8.55 -3.75
C VAL A 66 -3.62 7.05 -3.90
N PHE A 67 -4.78 6.63 -4.39
CA PHE A 67 -5.09 5.23 -4.67
C PHE A 67 -5.61 5.05 -6.09
N ASP A 68 -5.44 3.87 -6.66
CA ASP A 68 -6.04 3.52 -7.95
C ASP A 68 -7.50 3.04 -7.80
N TRP A 69 -8.17 2.81 -8.94
CA TRP A 69 -9.56 2.31 -9.00
C TRP A 69 -9.81 1.00 -8.24
N GLY A 70 -8.80 0.15 -8.06
CA GLY A 70 -8.90 -1.07 -7.26
C GLY A 70 -9.17 -0.83 -5.76
N TYR A 71 -9.10 0.44 -5.32
CA TYR A 71 -9.40 0.88 -3.97
C TYR A 71 -10.75 1.59 -3.83
N ALA A 72 -11.53 1.73 -4.91
CA ALA A 72 -12.85 2.36 -4.89
C ALA A 72 -13.97 1.52 -4.23
N SER A 73 -13.60 0.46 -3.50
CA SER A 73 -14.57 -0.39 -2.80
C SER A 73 -15.15 0.29 -1.55
N GLY A 74 -16.42 0.03 -1.25
CA GLY A 74 -17.10 0.54 -0.05
C GLY A 74 -16.32 0.31 1.26
N PRO A 75 -15.80 -0.90 1.54
CA PRO A 75 -15.00 -1.14 2.75
C PRO A 75 -13.75 -0.27 2.86
N TRP A 76 -13.05 -0.03 1.74
CA TRP A 76 -11.85 0.80 1.75
C TRP A 76 -12.19 2.28 1.95
N LEU A 77 -13.23 2.78 1.28
CA LEU A 77 -13.72 4.14 1.48
C LEU A 77 -14.16 4.39 2.93
N GLN A 78 -14.85 3.42 3.55
CA GLN A 78 -15.22 3.48 4.97
C GLN A 78 -13.99 3.54 5.88
N LEU A 79 -12.94 2.76 5.60
CA LEU A 79 -11.68 2.82 6.33
C LEU A 79 -11.02 4.21 6.21
N LEU A 80 -10.93 4.76 4.99
CA LEU A 80 -10.36 6.10 4.77
C LEU A 80 -11.14 7.18 5.52
N GLN A 81 -12.48 7.10 5.50
CA GLN A 81 -13.36 8.00 6.25
C GLN A 81 -13.17 7.85 7.77
N ALA A 82 -13.11 6.62 8.28
CA ALA A 82 -12.91 6.35 9.71
C ALA A 82 -11.55 6.88 10.21
N LEU A 83 -10.52 6.79 9.38
CA LEU A 83 -9.19 7.34 9.66
C LEU A 83 -9.10 8.86 9.44
N ARG A 84 -10.14 9.49 8.87
CA ARG A 84 -10.21 10.93 8.56
C ARG A 84 -9.01 11.43 7.75
N VAL A 85 -8.54 10.60 6.82
CA VAL A 85 -7.42 10.95 5.94
C VAL A 85 -7.89 11.73 4.73
N LYS A 86 -7.00 12.54 4.17
CA LYS A 86 -7.21 13.20 2.88
C LYS A 86 -6.82 12.23 1.77
N PHE A 87 -7.69 11.99 0.79
CA PHE A 87 -7.40 11.05 -0.28
C PHE A 87 -8.02 11.43 -1.62
N VAL A 88 -7.44 10.90 -2.69
CA VAL A 88 -7.99 10.88 -4.05
C VAL A 88 -7.91 9.47 -4.59
N ILE A 89 -8.90 9.09 -5.39
CA ILE A 89 -8.89 7.87 -6.19
C ILE A 89 -8.74 8.30 -7.64
N HIS A 90 -7.76 7.75 -8.35
CA HIS A 90 -7.43 8.11 -9.72
C HIS A 90 -7.24 6.87 -10.62
#